data_AF-E9SCT5-F1
#
_entry.id   AF-E9SCT5-F1
#
_cell.length_a   1.000
_cell.length_b   1.000
_cell.length_c   1.000
_cell.angle_alpha   90.00
_cell.angle_beta   90.00
_cell.angle_gamma   90.00
#
_symmetry.space_group_name_H-M   'P 1'
#
loop_
_entity.id
_entity.type
_entity.pdbx_description
1 polymer ?
#
loop_
_entity_poly.entity_id
_entity_poly.type
_entity_poly.pdbx_seq_one_letter_code
_entity_poly.pdbx_strand_id
1 'polypeptide(L)' 'MRLKPVNYYAIKNSYIMGMLYSEEDFSENFIQLLHFDGERQTGRSDIFPVDIETAVKALAKVGIMIDLKKIHEEKA' A
#
# COMPACT_ATOMS: atom_id res chain seq x y z
N MET A 1 7.66 20.30 -27.90
CA MET A 1 7.38 20.54 -26.46
C MET A 1 8.40 19.74 -25.65
N ARG A 2 9.33 20.39 -24.94
CA ARG A 2 10.36 19.72 -24.11
C ARG A 2 9.86 19.72 -22.67
N LEU A 3 9.48 18.55 -22.15
CA LEU A 3 9.06 18.42 -20.75
C LEU A 3 10.28 18.62 -19.85
N LYS A 4 10.16 19.50 -18.85
CA LYS A 4 11.13 19.63 -17.77
C LYS A 4 10.64 18.82 -16.57
N PRO A 5 11.49 18.01 -15.93
CA PRO A 5 11.12 17.37 -14.68
C PRO A 5 10.88 18.46 -13.62
N VAL A 6 9.71 18.41 -12.99
CA VAL A 6 9.38 19.23 -11.84
C VAL A 6 9.61 18.36 -10.63
N ASN A 7 10.59 18.71 -9.79
CA ASN A 7 10.76 18.06 -8.49
C ASN A 7 9.58 18.46 -7.61
N TYR A 8 8.62 17.55 -7.47
CA TYR A 8 7.49 17.70 -6.56
C TYR A 8 8.00 17.40 -5.15
N TYR A 9 8.61 18.38 -4.49
CA TYR A 9 8.72 18.32 -3.03
C TYR A 9 7.33 18.58 -2.48
N ALA A 10 6.49 17.54 -2.46
CA ALA A 10 5.23 17.60 -1.74
C ALA A 10 5.57 17.72 -0.25
N ILE A 11 5.81 18.94 0.24
CA ILE A 11 5.70 19.25 1.67
C ILE A 11 4.20 19.27 1.97
N LYS A 12 3.60 18.09 1.91
CA LYS A 12 2.26 17.87 2.41
C LYS A 12 2.46 17.59 3.88
N ASN A 13 2.30 18.62 4.70
CA ASN A 13 2.26 18.46 6.15
C ASN A 13 1.15 17.50 6.56
N SER A 14 0.23 17.09 5.68
CA SER A 14 -0.71 16.01 5.99
C SER A 14 -0.75 14.93 4.92
N TYR A 15 -0.71 13.67 5.35
CA TYR A 15 -0.76 12.48 4.50
C TYR A 15 -1.53 11.33 5.17
N ILE A 16 -1.86 10.31 4.37
CA ILE A 16 -2.41 9.05 4.85
C ILE A 16 -1.36 7.97 4.62
N MET A 17 -1.04 7.21 5.67
CA MET A 17 -0.21 6.02 5.60
C MET A 17 -1.12 4.78 5.59
N GLY A 18 -0.94 3.91 4.59
CA GLY A 18 -1.62 2.62 4.53
C GLY A 18 -0.76 1.54 5.19
N MET A 19 -1.27 0.94 6.27
CA MET A 19 -0.68 -0.23 6.91
C MET A 19 -1.34 -1.47 6.32
N LEU A 20 -0.61 -2.20 5.47
CA LEU A 20 -1.07 -3.45 4.89
C LEU A 20 -0.62 -4.63 5.78
N TYR A 21 -1.58 -5.47 6.15
CA TYR A 21 -1.38 -6.71 6.88
C TYR A 21 -1.78 -7.85 5.96
N SER A 22 -0.91 -8.84 5.82
CA SER A 22 -1.15 -9.99 4.96
C SER A 22 -0.59 -11.24 5.64
N GLU A 23 -1.28 -12.35 5.48
CA GLU A 23 -0.70 -13.68 5.73
C GLU A 23 0.49 -13.92 4.78
N GLU A 24 1.38 -14.87 5.13
CA GLU A 24 2.58 -15.16 4.32
C GLU A 24 2.23 -15.57 2.87
N ASP A 25 1.09 -16.21 2.69
CA ASP A 25 0.57 -16.69 1.41
C ASP A 25 -0.43 -15.70 0.74
N PHE A 26 -0.61 -14.52 1.34
CA PHE A 26 -1.57 -13.49 0.92
C PHE A 26 -3.03 -13.98 0.79
N SER A 27 -3.40 -15.08 1.46
CA SER A 27 -4.78 -15.59 1.48
C SER A 27 -5.76 -14.57 2.06
N GLU A 28 -5.35 -13.93 3.15
CA GLU A 28 -6.08 -12.86 3.80
C GLU A 28 -5.22 -11.60 3.81
N ASN A 29 -5.84 -10.48 3.43
CA ASN A 29 -5.18 -9.18 3.41
C ASN A 29 -6.11 -8.13 4.00
N PHE A 30 -5.54 -7.23 4.78
CA PHE A 30 -6.24 -6.17 5.45
C PHE A 30 -5.45 -4.88 5.39
N ILE A 31 -6.14 -3.75 5.33
CA ILE A 31 -5.53 -2.43 5.39
C ILE A 31 -6.12 -1.59 6.51
N GLN A 32 -5.24 -0.88 7.21
CA GLN A 32 -5.61 0.22 8.10
C GLN A 32 -5.03 1.52 7.55
N LEU A 33 -5.86 2.56 7.50
CA LEU A 33 -5.44 3.89 7.06
C LEU A 33 -5.17 4.76 8.28
N LEU A 34 -3.97 5.30 8.36
CA LEU A 34 -3.53 6.19 9.44
C LEU A 34 -3.37 7.60 8.88
N HIS A 35 -3.98 8.58 9.53
CA HIS A 35 -3.84 9.98 9.16
C HIS A 35 -2.72 10.63 9.95
N PHE A 36 -1.84 11.34 9.26
CA PHE A 36 -0.73 12.07 9.84
C PHE A 36 -0.82 13.57 9.52
N ASP A 37 -0.45 14.38 10.50
CA ASP A 37 -0.12 15.80 10.38
C ASP A 37 1.31 16.01 10.90
N GLY A 38 2.24 16.26 9.99
CA GLY A 38 3.68 16.16 10.18
C GLY A 38 4.08 14.73 10.50
N GLU A 39 4.75 14.56 11.64
CA GLU A 39 5.12 13.24 12.19
C GLU A 39 4.09 12.71 13.19
N ARG A 40 3.03 13.49 13.49
CA ARG A 40 2.03 13.11 14.47
C ARG A 40 0.88 12.36 13.80
N GLN A 41 0.60 11.15 14.29
CA GLN A 41 -0.63 10.45 13.95
C GLN A 41 -1.84 11.16 14.60
N THR A 42 -2.79 11.60 13.78
CA THR A 42 -3.98 12.37 14.18
C THR A 42 -5.28 11.59 14.00
N GLY A 43 -5.26 10.52 13.23
CA GLY A 43 -6.43 9.68 13.00
C GLY A 43 -6.08 8.26 12.60
N ARG A 44 -7.09 7.38 12.65
CA ARG A 44 -7.03 6.02 12.13
C ARG A 44 -8.41 5.60 11.65
N SER A 45 -8.45 4.79 10.60
CA SER A 45 -9.65 4.07 10.20
C SER A 45 -9.79 2.76 10.99
N ASP A 46 -10.93 2.11 10.79
CA ASP A 46 -11.08 0.67 11.04
C ASP A 46 -10.19 -0.14 10.08
N ILE A 47 -10.19 -1.45 10.26
CA ILE A 47 -9.45 -2.40 9.43
C ILE A 47 -10.39 -2.91 8.34
N PHE A 48 -9.98 -2.79 7.08
CA PHE A 48 -10.77 -3.22 5.94
C PHE A 48 -10.13 -4.40 5.23
N PRO A 49 -10.90 -5.42 4.79
CA PRO A 49 -10.37 -6.48 3.96
C PRO A 49 -9.97 -5.91 2.59
N VAL A 50 -8.90 -6.48 2.01
CA VAL A 50 -8.37 -6.11 0.70
C VAL A 50 -8.20 -7.40 -0.12
N ASP A 51 -8.59 -7.36 -1.38
CA ASP A 51 -8.36 -8.49 -2.28
C ASP A 51 -6.87 -8.60 -2.65
N ILE A 52 -6.45 -9.81 -3.01
CA ILE A 52 -5.04 -10.12 -3.30
C ILE A 52 -4.48 -9.26 -4.45
N GLU A 53 -5.28 -8.93 -5.48
CA GLU A 53 -4.79 -8.13 -6.59
C GLU A 53 -4.50 -6.69 -6.16
N THR A 54 -5.37 -6.11 -5.34
CA THR A 54 -5.20 -4.77 -4.78
C THR A 54 -4.00 -4.73 -3.84
N ALA A 55 -3.84 -5.72 -2.98
CA ALA A 55 -2.68 -5.84 -2.09
C ALA A 55 -1.36 -5.91 -2.87
N VAL A 56 -1.28 -6.74 -3.91
CA VAL A 56 -0.09 -6.86 -4.76
C VAL A 56 0.21 -5.55 -5.51
N LYS A 57 -0.81 -4.87 -6.04
CA LYS A 57 -0.62 -3.57 -6.71
C LYS A 57 -0.10 -2.50 -5.74
N ALA A 58 -0.60 -2.49 -4.50
CA ALA A 58 -0.13 -1.58 -3.46
C ALA A 58 1.33 -1.86 -3.09
N LEU A 59 1.71 -3.13 -2.93
CA LEU A 59 3.07 -3.57 -2.64
C LEU A 59 4.04 -3.25 -3.79
N ALA A 60 3.62 -3.44 -5.04
CA ALA A 60 4.42 -3.08 -6.20
C ALA A 60 4.76 -1.58 -6.23
N LYS A 61 3.87 -0.71 -5.72
CA LYS A 61 4.11 0.73 -5.65
C LYS A 61 5.26 1.11 -4.72
N VAL A 62 5.53 0.29 -3.70
CA VAL A 62 6.65 0.46 -2.77
C VAL A 62 7.86 -0.42 -3.12
N GLY A 63 7.84 -1.08 -4.28
CA GLY A 63 8.94 -1.88 -4.80
C GLY A 63 8.92 -3.36 -4.40
N ILE A 64 7.87 -3.83 -3.75
CA ILE A 64 7.69 -5.24 -3.39
C ILE A 64 6.92 -5.94 -4.52
N MET A 65 7.62 -6.78 -5.28
CA MET A 65 7.05 -7.48 -6.43
C MET A 65 6.67 -8.91 -6.05
N ILE A 66 5.39 -9.26 -6.19
CA ILE A 66 4.85 -10.58 -5.86
C ILE A 66 4.40 -11.27 -7.15
N ASP A 67 4.80 -12.52 -7.32
CA ASP A 67 4.35 -13.36 -8.43
C ASP A 67 3.07 -14.13 -8.04
N LEU A 68 1.92 -13.60 -8.47
CA LEU A 68 0.62 -14.20 -8.21
C LEU A 68 0.47 -15.62 -8.77
N LYS A 69 1.21 -15.98 -9.82
CA LYS A 69 1.10 -17.32 -10.42
C LYS A 69 1.64 -18.38 -9.48
N LYS A 70 2.75 -18.11 -8.80
CA LYS A 70 3.33 -19.03 -7.81
C LYS A 70 2.39 -19.25 -6.62
N ILE A 71 1.75 -18.18 -6.15
CA ILE A 71 0.79 -18.27 -5.03
C ILE A 71 -0.43 -19.14 -5.41
N HIS A 72 -0.92 -19.02 -6.64
CA HIS A 72 -2.02 -19.86 -7.10
C HIS A 72 -1.62 -21.31 -7.38
N GLU A 73 -0.37 -21.56 -7.79
CA GLU A 73 0.17 -22.92 -7.99
C GLU A 73 0.38 -23.67 -6.67
N GLU A 74 0.74 -22.99 -5.58
CA GLU A 74 0.86 -23.60 -4.24
C GLU A 74 -0.50 -23.96 -3.61
N LYS A 75 -1.60 -23.42 -4.15
CA LYS A 75 -2.97 -23.66 -3.68
C LYS A 75 -3.74 -24.72 -4.49
N ALA A 76 -3.18 -25.22 -5.60
CA ALA A 76 -3.78 -26.22 -6.49
C ALA A 76 -3.28 -27.64 -6.16
#